data_AF-A0A955G4Y9-F1
#
_entry.id   AF-A0A955G4Y9-F1
#
_cell.length_a   1.000
_cell.length_b   1.000
_cell.length_c   1.000
_cell.angle_alpha   90.00
_cell.angle_beta   90.00
_cell.angle_gamma   90.00
#
_symmetry.space_group_name_H-M   'P 1'
#
loop_
_entity.id
_entity.type
_entity.pdbx_description
1 polymer ?
#
loop_
_entity_poly.entity_id
_entity_poly.type
_entity_poly.pdbx_seq_one_letter_code
_entity_poly.pdbx_strand_id
1 'polypeptide(L)'
;MDKTQLEALLGRPLTEIEEDNLQLYIDIAYENLDDLLCTTIDSVTETRVFDTREGYSTALIGIFRSLSAVKINGETITTDDYSVRQWDKRNGSWYNSIVLNRKFTCDEELEVTGAWGFATSPTYSVPSDLQAVLAGLFALISKKNKYDGTLSS
;
A
#
# COMPACT_ATOMS: atom_id res chain seq x y z
N MET A 1 4.99 0.05 -13.63
CA MET A 1 4.11 -0.06 -14.81
C MET A 1 4.93 0.32 -16.03
N ASP A 2 4.86 -0.43 -17.14
CA ASP A 2 5.59 -0.07 -18.37
C ASP A 2 4.70 0.68 -19.38
N LYS A 3 5.32 1.23 -20.45
CA LYS A 3 4.63 1.97 -21.51
C LYS A 3 3.47 1.18 -22.11
N THR A 4 3.71 -0.07 -22.50
CA THR A 4 2.72 -0.93 -23.17
C THR A 4 1.50 -1.16 -22.28
N GLN A 5 1.73 -1.44 -20.99
CA GLN A 5 0.67 -1.60 -20.00
C GLN A 5 -0.13 -0.32 -19.84
N LEU A 6 0.54 0.82 -19.76
CA LEU A 6 -0.09 2.12 -19.56
C LEU A 6 -0.96 2.52 -20.77
N GLU A 7 -0.45 2.33 -22.00
CA GLU A 7 -1.23 2.59 -23.22
C GLU A 7 -2.46 1.69 -23.32
N ALA A 8 -2.33 0.41 -22.92
CA ALA A 8 -3.45 -0.53 -22.88
C ALA A 8 -4.53 -0.09 -21.86
N LEU A 9 -4.13 0.35 -20.67
CA LEU A 9 -5.04 0.85 -19.64
C LEU A 9 -5.71 2.17 -20.03
N LEU A 10 -4.98 3.05 -20.72
CA LEU A 10 -5.50 4.32 -21.22
C LEU A 10 -6.37 4.18 -22.48
N GLY A 11 -6.24 3.06 -23.19
CA GLY A 11 -6.91 2.84 -24.48
C GLY A 11 -6.41 3.75 -25.60
N ARG A 12 -5.19 4.29 -25.48
CA ARG A 12 -4.56 5.18 -26.47
C ARG A 12 -3.02 5.14 -26.36
N PRO A 13 -2.31 5.49 -27.44
CA PRO A 13 -0.87 5.76 -27.36
C PRO A 13 -0.54 6.93 -26.42
N LEU A 14 0.67 6.92 -25.87
CA LEU A 14 1.22 8.08 -25.17
C LEU A 14 1.57 9.20 -26.15
N THR A 15 1.52 10.45 -25.68
CA THR A 15 2.08 11.58 -26.43
C THR A 15 3.59 11.67 -26.24
N GLU A 16 4.32 12.33 -27.14
CA GLU A 16 5.79 12.54 -27.02
C GLU A 16 6.23 13.03 -25.62
N ILE A 17 5.58 14.08 -25.11
CA ILE A 17 5.82 14.61 -23.75
C ILE A 17 5.57 13.56 -22.64
N GLU A 18 4.57 12.70 -22.82
CA GLU A 18 4.26 11.64 -21.85
C GLU A 18 5.29 10.52 -21.90
N GLU A 19 5.89 10.26 -23.06
CA GLU A 19 6.97 9.30 -23.23
C GLU A 19 8.27 9.83 -22.62
N ASP A 20 8.62 11.08 -22.91
CA ASP A 20 9.84 11.73 -22.43
C ASP A 20 9.87 11.87 -20.90
N ASN A 21 8.70 12.02 -20.29
CA ASN A 21 8.54 12.19 -18.84
C ASN A 21 7.85 10.98 -18.18
N LEU A 22 7.84 9.82 -18.85
CA LEU A 22 7.07 8.63 -18.43
C LEU A 22 7.33 8.24 -16.98
N GLN A 23 8.59 8.08 -16.61
CA GLN A 23 8.96 7.64 -15.26
C GLN A 23 8.53 8.67 -14.20
N LEU A 24 8.78 9.96 -14.44
CA LEU A 24 8.41 11.03 -13.52
C LEU A 24 6.90 11.05 -13.26
N TYR A 25 6.08 10.96 -14.32
CA TYR A 25 4.62 10.95 -14.16
C TYR A 25 4.11 9.68 -13.50
N ILE A 26 4.76 8.54 -13.73
CA ILE A 26 4.47 7.30 -13.01
C ILE A 26 4.77 7.47 -11.52
N ASP A 27 5.95 7.99 -11.17
CA ASP A 27 6.35 8.16 -9.77
C ASP A 27 5.38 9.08 -9.01
N ILE A 28 4.99 10.22 -9.62
CA ILE A 28 3.98 11.13 -9.05
C ILE A 28 2.60 10.43 -8.94
N ALA A 29 2.24 9.58 -9.89
CA ALA A 29 0.98 8.84 -9.84
C ALA A 29 0.97 7.81 -8.70
N TYR A 30 2.09 7.13 -8.46
CA TYR A 30 2.27 6.23 -7.31
C TYR A 30 2.21 6.99 -6.00
N GLU A 31 2.93 8.10 -5.85
CA GLU A 31 2.90 8.95 -4.64
C GLU A 31 1.48 9.43 -4.32
N ASN A 32 0.76 9.95 -5.33
CA ASN A 32 -0.63 10.37 -5.15
C ASN A 32 -1.55 9.22 -4.74
N LEU A 33 -1.34 8.00 -5.26
CA LEU A 33 -2.18 6.86 -4.91
C LEU A 33 -1.82 6.31 -3.52
N ASP A 34 -0.55 6.32 -3.12
CA ASP A 34 -0.10 5.98 -1.76
C ASP A 34 -0.77 6.91 -0.73
N ASP A 35 -0.79 8.22 -1.01
CA ASP A 35 -1.46 9.23 -0.17
C ASP A 35 -2.97 8.99 -0.06
N LEU A 36 -3.63 8.72 -1.20
CA LEU A 36 -5.07 8.44 -1.24
C LEU A 36 -5.45 7.19 -0.46
N LEU A 37 -4.60 6.16 -0.48
CA LEU A 37 -4.84 4.90 0.23
C LEU A 37 -4.34 4.95 1.68
N CYS A 38 -3.55 5.96 2.05
CA CYS A 38 -2.77 6.01 3.29
C CYS A 38 -1.97 4.72 3.52
N THR A 39 -1.49 4.11 2.44
CA THR A 39 -0.72 2.87 2.45
C THR A 39 0.17 2.82 1.23
N THR A 40 1.34 2.21 1.37
CA THR A 40 2.24 2.06 0.24
C THR A 40 1.73 0.99 -0.73
N ILE A 41 1.68 1.30 -2.01
CA ILE A 41 1.37 0.34 -3.08
C ILE A 41 2.56 -0.58 -3.29
N ASP A 42 3.76 -0.03 -3.20
CA ASP A 42 4.98 -0.79 -3.37
C ASP A 42 5.25 -1.72 -2.19
N SER A 43 6.08 -2.72 -2.44
CA SER A 43 6.46 -3.65 -1.39
C SER A 43 7.54 -3.05 -0.51
N VAL A 44 7.17 -2.64 0.69
CA VAL A 44 8.15 -2.30 1.73
C VAL A 44 8.19 -3.42 2.76
N THR A 45 9.38 -3.98 2.98
CA THR A 45 9.62 -4.92 4.08
C THR A 45 10.20 -4.15 5.24
N GLU A 46 9.43 -4.05 6.32
CA GLU A 46 9.84 -3.30 7.51
C GLU A 46 9.10 -3.77 8.75
N THR A 47 9.60 -3.35 9.92
CA THR A 47 8.90 -3.45 11.20
C THR A 47 8.11 -2.19 11.44
N ARG A 48 6.81 -2.34 11.74
CA ARG A 48 5.94 -1.25 12.17
C ARG A 48 5.49 -1.48 13.59
N VAL A 49 5.42 -0.39 14.35
CA VAL A 49 4.93 -0.35 15.73
C VAL A 49 3.49 0.13 15.71
N PHE A 50 2.64 -0.53 16.49
CA PHE A 50 1.22 -0.20 16.60
C PHE A 50 0.84 -0.02 18.05
N ASP A 51 0.11 1.06 18.32
CA ASP A 51 -0.52 1.30 19.60
C ASP A 51 -1.58 0.23 19.86
N THR A 52 -1.51 -0.38 21.05
CA THR A 52 -2.56 -1.28 21.52
C THR A 52 -3.56 -0.52 22.39
N ARG A 53 -4.74 -1.10 22.57
CA ARG A 53 -5.77 -0.56 23.44
C ARG A 53 -6.07 -1.55 24.54
N GLU A 54 -5.87 -1.14 25.78
CA GLU A 54 -6.17 -1.94 26.96
C GLU A 54 -7.60 -2.53 26.89
N GLY A 55 -7.72 -3.82 27.19
CA GLY A 55 -8.99 -4.53 27.23
C GLY A 55 -9.53 -4.99 25.86
N TYR A 56 -8.90 -4.57 24.76
CA TYR A 56 -9.15 -5.09 23.41
C TYR A 56 -8.19 -6.24 23.12
N SER A 57 -8.53 -7.11 22.18
CA SER A 57 -7.61 -8.16 21.68
C SER A 57 -7.13 -7.91 20.26
N THR A 58 -7.58 -6.81 19.65
CA THR A 58 -7.41 -6.55 18.22
C THR A 58 -6.63 -5.27 18.02
N ALA A 59 -5.53 -5.36 17.28
CA ALA A 59 -4.82 -4.21 16.74
C ALA A 59 -5.10 -4.12 15.24
N LEU A 60 -5.53 -2.94 14.79
CA LEU A 60 -5.73 -2.67 13.37
C LEU A 60 -4.37 -2.41 12.75
N ILE A 61 -4.01 -3.23 11.76
CA ILE A 61 -2.73 -3.11 11.07
C ILE A 61 -2.98 -2.88 9.59
N GLY A 62 -2.05 -2.16 8.94
CA GLY A 62 -2.18 -1.84 7.53
C GLY A 62 -2.24 -3.06 6.63
N ILE A 63 -2.41 -2.83 5.33
CA ILE A 63 -2.41 -3.89 4.33
C ILE A 63 -1.01 -4.50 4.24
N PHE A 64 -0.94 -5.82 4.29
CA PHE A 64 0.29 -6.59 4.16
C PHE A 64 0.03 -7.87 3.37
N ARG A 65 1.10 -8.41 2.80
CA ARG A 65 1.07 -9.67 2.03
C ARG A 65 1.53 -10.87 2.84
N SER A 66 2.51 -10.66 3.69
CA SER A 66 3.06 -11.69 4.56
C SER A 66 3.65 -11.07 5.82
N LEU A 67 3.52 -11.78 6.93
CA LEU A 67 4.19 -11.45 8.18
C LEU A 67 5.37 -12.39 8.37
N SER A 68 6.49 -11.86 8.84
CA SER A 68 7.67 -12.65 9.23
C SER A 68 7.83 -12.72 10.74
N ALA A 69 7.38 -11.71 11.48
CA ALA A 69 7.40 -11.72 12.94
C ALA A 69 6.28 -10.84 13.52
N VAL A 70 5.76 -11.23 14.68
CA VAL A 70 4.88 -10.43 15.52
C VAL A 70 5.44 -10.48 16.93
N LYS A 71 5.57 -9.32 17.58
CA LYS A 71 6.08 -9.21 18.95
C LYS A 71 5.16 -8.38 19.82
N ILE A 72 5.11 -8.72 21.10
CA ILE A 72 4.53 -7.88 22.15
C ILE A 72 5.66 -7.52 23.12
N ASN A 73 5.89 -6.22 23.33
CA ASN A 73 6.96 -5.72 24.21
C ASN A 73 8.35 -6.32 23.90
N GLY A 74 8.68 -6.42 22.62
CA GLY A 74 9.94 -7.00 22.14
C GLY A 74 10.02 -8.54 22.15
N GLU A 75 9.04 -9.24 22.73
CA GLU A 75 9.00 -10.71 22.76
C GLU A 75 8.20 -11.27 21.57
N THR A 76 8.81 -12.13 20.77
CA THR A 76 8.17 -12.78 19.63
C THR A 76 7.08 -13.74 20.08
N ILE A 77 5.86 -13.54 19.57
CA ILE A 77 4.72 -14.43 19.78
C ILE A 77 4.49 -15.32 18.55
N THR A 78 3.83 -16.45 18.75
CA THR A 78 3.61 -17.45 17.70
C THR A 78 2.22 -17.33 17.07
N THR A 79 2.00 -18.01 15.95
CA THR A 79 0.67 -18.06 15.30
C THR A 79 -0.39 -18.77 16.13
N ASP A 80 -0.02 -19.43 17.23
CA ASP A 80 -0.98 -19.99 18.20
C ASP A 80 -1.50 -18.90 19.17
N ASP A 81 -0.76 -17.80 19.29
CA ASP A 81 -1.07 -16.67 20.17
C ASP A 81 -1.97 -15.62 19.50
N TYR A 82 -1.99 -15.59 18.17
CA TYR A 82 -2.76 -14.62 17.40
C TYR A 82 -3.34 -15.18 16.11
N SER A 83 -4.38 -14.53 15.63
CA SER A 83 -4.93 -14.75 14.30
C SER A 83 -4.87 -13.46 13.49
N VAL A 84 -4.57 -13.58 12.20
CA VAL A 84 -4.75 -12.48 11.25
C VAL A 84 -6.22 -12.45 10.85
N ARG A 85 -6.86 -11.29 10.92
CA ARG A 85 -8.20 -11.10 10.36
C ARG A 85 -8.25 -9.92 9.42
N GLN A 86 -8.86 -10.13 8.28
CA GLN A 86 -9.30 -9.06 7.39
C GLN A 86 -10.62 -8.51 7.94
N TRP A 87 -10.69 -7.20 8.16
CA TRP A 87 -11.93 -6.54 8.55
C TRP A 87 -12.54 -5.84 7.33
N ASP A 88 -13.77 -6.21 6.99
CA ASP A 88 -14.51 -5.70 5.83
C ASP A 88 -15.82 -4.99 6.20
N LYS A 89 -16.20 -4.95 7.49
CA LYS A 89 -17.63 -4.86 7.86
C LYS A 89 -18.13 -3.67 8.69
N ARG A 90 -17.33 -2.68 9.07
CA ARG A 90 -17.83 -1.60 9.97
C ARG A 90 -17.72 -0.16 9.46
N ASN A 91 -16.76 0.16 8.59
CA ASN A 91 -16.52 1.55 8.17
C ASN A 91 -16.12 1.69 6.70
N GLY A 92 -16.23 0.63 5.90
CA GLY A 92 -15.83 0.65 4.48
C GLY A 92 -14.32 0.79 4.27
N SER A 93 -13.51 0.80 5.32
CA SER A 93 -12.06 0.80 5.23
C SER A 93 -11.53 -0.63 5.18
N TRP A 94 -10.55 -0.87 4.32
CA TRP A 94 -9.91 -2.17 4.18
C TRP A 94 -8.61 -2.19 4.97
N TYR A 95 -8.55 -3.02 6.02
CA TYR A 95 -7.34 -3.23 6.81
C TYR A 95 -7.25 -4.67 7.30
N ASN A 96 -6.03 -5.10 7.57
CA ASN A 96 -5.78 -6.34 8.29
C ASN A 96 -5.76 -6.06 9.78
N SER A 97 -5.77 -7.10 10.60
CA SER A 97 -5.67 -6.96 12.03
C SER A 97 -4.94 -8.15 12.61
N ILE A 98 -4.20 -7.90 13.69
CA ILE A 98 -3.69 -8.93 14.58
C ILE A 98 -4.69 -9.05 15.72
N VAL A 99 -5.27 -10.25 15.87
CA VAL A 99 -6.21 -10.56 16.94
C VAL A 99 -5.56 -11.58 17.86
N LEU A 100 -5.12 -11.15 19.03
CA LEU A 100 -4.58 -12.01 20.07
C LEU A 100 -5.68 -12.92 20.65
N ASN A 101 -5.27 -14.08 21.15
CA ASN A 101 -6.11 -14.98 21.94
C ASN A 101 -6.47 -14.43 23.34
N ARG A 102 -5.82 -13.33 23.73
CA ARG A 102 -5.99 -12.61 24.99
C ARG A 102 -6.26 -11.13 24.74
N LYS A 103 -6.61 -10.41 25.81
CA LYS A 103 -6.70 -8.96 25.78
C LYS A 103 -5.32 -8.34 25.99
N PHE A 104 -5.12 -7.17 25.39
CA PHE A 104 -3.99 -6.32 25.69
C PHE A 104 -4.09 -5.78 27.11
N THR A 105 -2.95 -5.72 27.79
CA THR A 105 -2.78 -5.07 29.10
C THR A 105 -2.25 -3.65 28.91
N CYS A 106 -2.20 -2.84 29.98
CA CYS A 106 -1.58 -1.51 29.91
C CYS A 106 -0.15 -1.59 29.34
N ASP A 107 0.22 -0.59 28.56
CA ASP A 107 1.56 -0.35 28.05
C ASP A 107 2.12 -1.48 27.15
N GLU A 108 1.25 -2.30 26.55
CA GLU A 108 1.70 -3.25 25.53
C GLU A 108 1.93 -2.58 24.18
N GLU A 109 3.12 -2.77 23.62
CA GLU A 109 3.49 -2.35 22.28
C GLU A 109 3.47 -3.55 21.33
N LEU A 110 2.79 -3.41 20.19
CA LEU A 110 2.75 -4.43 19.15
C LEU A 110 3.73 -4.05 18.03
N GLU A 111 4.77 -4.87 17.83
CA GLU A 111 5.66 -4.77 16.69
C GLU A 111 5.31 -5.85 15.66
N VAL A 112 5.17 -5.46 14.40
CA VAL A 112 4.89 -6.39 13.30
C VAL A 112 5.93 -6.19 12.21
N THR A 113 6.67 -7.24 11.90
CA THR A 113 7.58 -7.28 10.75
C THR A 113 6.90 -8.02 9.61
N GLY A 114 6.87 -7.40 8.43
CA GLY A 114 6.24 -8.01 7.28
C GLY A 114 6.53 -7.26 5.98
N ALA A 115 6.01 -7.83 4.90
CA ALA A 115 5.95 -7.18 3.60
C ALA A 115 4.62 -6.44 3.48
N TRP A 116 4.67 -5.11 3.60
CA TRP A 116 3.52 -4.22 3.58
C TRP A 116 3.12 -3.85 2.14
N GLY A 117 1.88 -3.37 1.99
CA GLY A 117 1.35 -2.90 0.72
C GLY A 117 0.76 -4.01 -0.16
N PHE A 118 0.50 -3.65 -1.42
CA PHE A 118 -0.11 -4.54 -2.43
C PHE A 118 0.93 -5.22 -3.34
N ALA A 119 2.08 -4.56 -3.47
CA ALA A 119 3.30 -4.91 -4.18
C ALA A 119 3.30 -4.96 -5.71
N THR A 120 4.53 -4.73 -6.18
CA THR A 120 5.13 -5.00 -7.47
C THR A 120 6.23 -6.08 -7.29
N SER A 121 5.85 -7.36 -7.36
CA SER A 121 6.74 -8.54 -7.40
C SER A 121 6.44 -9.31 -8.68
N PRO A 122 7.38 -10.11 -9.25
CA PRO A 122 7.06 -11.03 -10.35
C PRO A 122 5.87 -11.97 -10.07
N THR A 123 5.52 -12.17 -8.80
CA THR A 123 4.38 -12.99 -8.35
C THR A 123 3.15 -12.21 -7.90
N TYR A 124 3.26 -10.91 -7.63
CA TYR A 124 2.17 -10.08 -7.12
C TYR A 124 2.23 -8.73 -7.82
N SER A 125 1.29 -8.49 -8.73
CA SER A 125 1.09 -7.18 -9.34
C SER A 125 0.07 -6.37 -8.54
N VAL A 126 0.20 -5.04 -8.60
CA VAL A 126 -0.85 -4.11 -8.16
C VAL A 126 -2.21 -4.60 -8.68
N PRO A 127 -3.26 -4.68 -7.84
CA PRO A 127 -4.61 -5.05 -8.28
C PRO A 127 -5.08 -4.28 -9.53
N SER A 128 -5.82 -4.92 -10.43
CA SER A 128 -6.16 -4.35 -11.75
C SER A 128 -6.98 -3.06 -11.67
N ASP A 129 -7.81 -2.94 -10.64
CA ASP A 129 -8.55 -1.71 -10.34
C ASP A 129 -7.62 -0.57 -9.91
N LEU A 130 -6.65 -0.85 -9.02
CA LEU A 130 -5.62 0.11 -8.64
C LEU A 130 -4.70 0.47 -9.82
N GLN A 131 -4.42 -0.46 -10.74
CA GLN A 131 -3.71 -0.17 -12.00
C GLN A 131 -4.50 0.80 -12.88
N ALA A 132 -5.83 0.64 -12.98
CA ALA A 132 -6.67 1.56 -13.73
C ALA A 132 -6.70 2.96 -13.09
N VAL A 133 -6.72 3.04 -11.75
CA VAL A 133 -6.61 4.31 -11.03
C VAL A 133 -5.25 4.98 -11.27
N LEU A 134 -4.14 4.22 -11.20
CA LEU A 134 -2.79 4.72 -11.52
C LEU A 134 -2.73 5.30 -12.95
N ALA A 135 -3.27 4.59 -13.94
CA ALA A 135 -3.33 5.09 -15.32
C ALA A 135 -4.15 6.39 -15.43
N GLY A 136 -5.28 6.46 -14.71
CA GLY A 136 -6.08 7.69 -14.62
C GLY A 136 -5.32 8.86 -14.01
N LEU A 137 -4.59 8.63 -12.90
CA LEU A 137 -3.75 9.63 -12.24
C LEU A 137 -2.63 10.11 -13.16
N PHE A 138 -1.93 9.19 -13.83
CA PHE A 138 -0.92 9.51 -14.84
C PHE A 138 -1.48 10.49 -15.90
N ALA A 139 -2.65 10.16 -16.46
CA ALA A 139 -3.28 11.01 -17.49
C ALA A 139 -3.76 12.37 -16.97
N LEU A 140 -4.04 12.50 -15.67
CA LEU A 140 -4.38 13.78 -15.04
C LEU A 140 -3.13 14.63 -14.82
N ILE A 141 -2.04 14.02 -14.35
CA ILE A 141 -0.74 14.66 -14.13
C ILE A 141 -0.20 15.20 -15.45
N SER A 142 -0.19 14.37 -16.51
CA SER A 142 0.30 14.77 -17.83
C SER A 142 -0.47 15.96 -18.40
N LYS A 143 -1.80 15.99 -18.24
CA LYS A 143 -2.65 17.11 -18.66
C LYS A 143 -2.39 18.38 -17.86
N LYS A 144 -2.21 18.26 -16.54
CA LYS A 144 -1.95 19.41 -15.65
C LYS A 144 -0.61 20.07 -15.97
N ASN A 145 0.40 19.25 -16.28
CA ASN A 145 1.76 19.72 -16.50
C ASN A 145 2.10 19.98 -17.98
N LYS A 146 1.11 19.88 -18.88
CA LYS A 146 1.26 20.11 -20.33
C LYS A 146 1.88 21.47 -20.70
N TYR A 147 1.84 22.45 -19.80
CA TYR A 147 2.36 23.80 -20.00
C TYR A 147 3.54 24.16 -19.08
N ASP A 148 4.07 23.18 -18.35
CA ASP A 148 5.23 23.41 -17.49
C ASP A 148 6.51 23.39 -18.33
N GLY A 149 7.09 24.57 -18.54
CA GLY A 149 8.31 24.74 -19.35
C GLY A 149 9.60 24.21 -18.71
N THR A 150 9.52 23.61 -17.52
CA THR A 150 10.65 22.90 -16.90
C THR A 150 10.68 21.42 -17.24
N LEU A 151 9.60 20.90 -17.85
CA LEU A 151 9.53 19.53 -18.33
C LEU A 151 10.12 19.43 -19.73
N SER A 152 10.74 18.29 -20.01
CA SER A 152 11.28 17.95 -21.32
C SER A 152 10.17 18.12 -22.35
N SER A 153 10.36 19.08 -23.26
CA SER A 153 9.46 19.40 -24.36
C SER A 153 9.65 18.49 -25.54
#